data_AF-A8UVY3-F1
#
_entry.id   AF-A8UVY3-F1
#
_cell.length_a   1.000
_cell.length_b   1.000
_cell.length_c   1.000
_cell.angle_alpha   90.00
_cell.angle_beta   90.00
_cell.angle_gamma   90.00
#
_symmetry.space_group_name_H-M   'P 1'
#
loop_
_entity.id
_entity.type
_entity.pdbx_description
1 polymer ?
#
loop_
_entity_poly.entity_id
_entity_poly.type
_entity_poly.pdbx_seq_one_letter_code
_entity_poly.pdbx_strand_id
1 'polypeptide(L)'
;MNRWEETKALIEELLKERCPELEREEENDRVLFFCRGELYGSMAKLGEDRFAATVYSEKMSDPLHREFIRRAKEFLKGDVLEADTKLSSGVEQNFYYTYLHVKL
;
A
#
# COMPACT_ATOMS: atom_id res chain seq x y z
N MET A 1 -10.48 -5.55 15.52
CA MET A 1 -9.50 -5.79 14.45
C MET A 1 -8.37 -4.79 14.67
N ASN A 2 -7.09 -5.15 14.55
CA ASN A 2 -5.99 -4.19 14.76
C ASN A 2 -5.76 -3.37 13.47
N ARG A 3 -5.09 -2.20 13.56
CA ARG A 3 -4.91 -1.28 12.42
C ARG A 3 -4.20 -1.92 11.23
N TRP A 4 -3.31 -2.87 11.52
CA TRP A 4 -2.64 -3.70 10.52
C TRP A 4 -3.64 -4.48 9.67
N GLU A 5 -4.51 -5.29 10.29
CA GLU A 5 -5.50 -6.09 9.56
C GLU A 5 -6.52 -5.22 8.81
N GLU A 6 -6.93 -4.07 9.39
CA GLU A 6 -7.83 -3.11 8.71
C GLU A 6 -7.20 -2.52 7.46
N THR A 7 -5.92 -2.12 7.53
CA THR A 7 -5.22 -1.55 6.38
C THR A 7 -4.89 -2.61 5.33
N LYS A 8 -4.59 -3.85 5.77
CA LYS A 8 -4.42 -5.00 4.90
C LYS A 8 -5.67 -5.27 4.06
N ALA A 9 -6.84 -5.30 4.72
CA ALA A 9 -8.12 -5.47 4.03
C ALA A 9 -8.40 -4.32 3.05
N LEU A 10 -8.11 -3.07 3.42
CA LEU A 10 -8.27 -1.91 2.56
C LEU A 10 -7.41 -2.00 1.28
N ILE A 11 -6.13 -2.33 1.43
CA ILE A 11 -5.23 -2.49 0.27
C ILE A 11 -5.68 -3.64 -0.60
N GLU A 12 -6.05 -4.78 0.00
CA GLU A 12 -6.50 -5.95 -0.74
C GLU A 12 -7.76 -5.64 -1.56
N GLU A 13 -8.73 -4.93 -1.00
CA GLU A 13 -9.94 -4.46 -1.70
C GLU A 13 -9.58 -3.56 -2.88
N LEU A 14 -8.77 -2.52 -2.63
CA LEU A 14 -8.35 -1.55 -3.66
C LEU A 14 -7.59 -2.20 -4.82
N LEU A 15 -6.71 -3.14 -4.52
CA LEU A 15 -5.90 -3.82 -5.54
C LEU A 15 -6.72 -4.87 -6.31
N LYS A 16 -7.68 -5.54 -5.65
CA LYS A 16 -8.56 -6.53 -6.31
C LYS A 16 -9.51 -5.92 -7.34
N GLU A 17 -9.95 -4.68 -7.14
CA GLU A 17 -10.73 -3.96 -8.15
C GLU A 17 -10.00 -3.83 -9.49
N ARG A 18 -8.67 -3.88 -9.47
CA ARG A 18 -7.80 -3.72 -10.65
C ARG A 18 -7.16 -5.01 -11.11
N CYS A 19 -6.87 -5.91 -10.17
CA CYS A 19 -6.33 -7.22 -10.42
C CYS A 19 -7.21 -8.27 -9.74
N PRO A 20 -8.18 -8.86 -10.45
CA PRO A 20 -9.00 -9.94 -9.91
C PRO A 20 -8.18 -11.16 -9.47
N GLU A 21 -7.00 -11.36 -10.08
CA GLU A 21 -6.05 -12.44 -9.84
C GLU A 21 -5.00 -12.07 -8.76
N LEU A 22 -5.30 -11.12 -7.86
CA LEU A 22 -4.37 -10.65 -6.85
C LEU A 22 -3.94 -11.78 -5.91
N GLU A 23 -2.64 -11.99 -5.83
CA GLU A 23 -1.99 -12.93 -4.91
C GLU A 23 -1.35 -12.17 -3.74
N ARG A 24 -1.24 -12.84 -2.60
CA ARG A 24 -0.62 -12.31 -1.38
C ARG A 24 0.42 -13.26 -0.84
N GLU A 25 1.57 -12.71 -0.47
CA GLU A 25 2.57 -13.37 0.37
C GLU A 25 2.65 -12.64 1.71
N GLU A 26 2.62 -13.37 2.81
CA GLU A 26 2.67 -12.80 4.17
C GLU A 26 3.77 -13.47 4.98
N GLU A 27 4.67 -12.64 5.52
CA GLU A 27 5.67 -13.02 6.51
C GLU A 27 5.48 -12.13 7.75
N ASN A 28 6.00 -12.56 8.91
CA ASN A 28 5.65 -12.04 10.24
C ASN A 28 5.51 -10.50 10.39
N ASP A 29 6.33 -9.74 9.65
CA ASP A 29 6.40 -8.28 9.68
C ASP A 29 6.04 -7.60 8.34
N ARG A 30 5.69 -8.36 7.30
CA ARG A 30 5.47 -7.86 5.94
C ARG A 30 4.37 -8.58 5.18
N VAL A 31 3.64 -7.84 4.36
CA VAL A 31 2.69 -8.37 3.39
C VAL A 31 3.05 -7.83 2.02
N LEU A 32 3.09 -8.69 1.02
CA LEU A 32 3.32 -8.33 -0.37
C LEU A 32 2.11 -8.74 -1.20
N PHE A 33 1.67 -7.84 -2.08
CA PHE A 33 0.54 -8.06 -2.98
C PHE A 33 1.03 -8.08 -4.41
N PHE A 34 0.80 -9.20 -5.10
CA PHE A 34 1.27 -9.44 -6.45
C PHE A 34 0.11 -9.58 -7.44
N CYS A 35 0.31 -9.09 -8.66
CA CYS A 35 -0.57 -9.34 -9.78
C CYS A 35 0.27 -9.88 -10.95
N ARG A 36 0.02 -11.12 -11.38
CA ARG A 36 0.75 -11.75 -12.51
C ARG A 36 2.28 -11.70 -12.36
N GLY A 37 2.77 -11.84 -11.13
CA GLY A 37 4.20 -11.81 -10.80
C GLY A 37 4.78 -10.41 -10.54
N GLU A 38 4.01 -9.34 -10.72
CA GLU A 38 4.45 -7.96 -10.44
C GLU A 38 3.95 -7.48 -9.07
N LEU A 39 4.79 -6.74 -8.34
CA LEU A 39 4.46 -6.20 -7.02
C LEU A 39 3.57 -4.95 -7.15
N TYR A 40 2.34 -5.02 -6.63
CA TYR A 40 1.32 -3.96 -6.75
C TYR A 40 1.07 -3.22 -5.43
N GLY A 41 1.38 -3.85 -4.31
CA GLY A 41 1.37 -3.19 -3.01
C GLY A 41 2.17 -3.95 -1.97
N SER A 42 2.41 -3.28 -0.85
CA SER A 42 3.11 -3.88 0.28
C SER A 42 2.69 -3.27 1.60
N MET A 43 2.90 -4.01 2.68
CA MET A 43 2.85 -3.51 4.04
C MET A 43 4.07 -4.00 4.80
N ALA A 44 4.62 -3.19 5.68
CA ALA A 44 5.76 -3.57 6.50
C ALA A 44 5.70 -2.88 7.87
N LYS A 45 5.94 -3.61 8.96
CA LYS A 45 6.09 -3.00 10.28
C LYS A 45 7.38 -2.18 10.32
N LEU A 46 7.30 -0.94 10.82
CA LEU A 46 8.44 -0.03 10.96
C LEU A 46 8.90 0.11 12.42
N GLY A 47 8.45 -0.80 13.28
CA GLY A 47 8.61 -0.77 14.73
C GLY A 47 7.44 -1.46 15.44
N GLU A 48 7.34 -1.28 16.76
CA GLU A 48 6.25 -1.81 17.58
C GLU A 48 4.95 -0.98 17.48
N ASP A 49 5.06 0.28 17.08
CA ASP A 49 3.97 1.28 17.15
C ASP A 49 3.52 1.81 15.78
N ARG A 50 4.14 1.36 14.69
CA ARG A 50 3.81 1.84 13.34
C ARG A 50 4.12 0.84 12.23
N PHE A 51 3.45 1.04 11.11
CA PHE A 51 3.71 0.31 9.87
C PHE A 51 3.63 1.24 8.65
N ALA A 52 4.27 0.81 7.57
CA ALA A 52 4.11 1.36 6.24
C ALA A 52 3.13 0.52 5.44
N ALA A 53 2.38 1.19 4.57
CA ALA A 53 1.48 0.57 3.60
C ALA A 53 1.65 1.30 2.26
N THR A 54 1.90 0.57 1.18
CA THR A 54 2.33 1.13 -0.11
C THR A 54 1.54 0.53 -1.26
N VAL A 55 1.23 1.35 -2.28
CA VAL A 55 0.74 0.90 -3.59
C VAL A 55 1.65 1.42 -4.70
N TYR A 56 1.84 0.63 -5.75
CA TYR A 56 2.76 0.92 -6.85
C TYR A 56 2.00 1.15 -8.17
N SER A 57 2.53 2.02 -9.02
CA SER A 57 2.07 2.20 -10.41
C SER A 57 3.17 2.81 -11.27
N GLU A 58 3.16 2.56 -12.57
CA GLU A 58 4.10 3.17 -13.52
C GLU A 58 3.84 4.68 -13.73
N LYS A 59 2.65 5.17 -13.39
CA LYS A 59 2.21 6.54 -13.71
C LYS A 59 1.80 7.30 -12.44
N MET A 60 2.43 8.46 -12.22
CA MET A 60 2.04 9.40 -11.15
C MET A 60 0.55 9.78 -11.19
N SER A 61 -0.04 9.85 -12.38
CA SER A 61 -1.44 10.22 -12.58
C SER A 61 -2.42 9.08 -12.37
N ASP A 62 -1.95 7.88 -12.02
CA ASP A 62 -2.81 6.74 -11.77
C ASP A 62 -3.80 7.07 -10.63
N PRO A 63 -5.13 6.93 -10.85
CA PRO A 63 -6.13 7.15 -9.81
C PRO A 63 -5.90 6.35 -8.52
N LEU A 64 -5.19 5.22 -8.58
CA LEU A 64 -4.87 4.37 -7.42
C LEU A 64 -4.20 5.17 -6.32
N HIS A 65 -3.24 6.03 -6.66
CA HIS A 65 -2.49 6.83 -5.70
C HIS A 65 -3.41 7.74 -4.88
N ARG A 66 -4.32 8.44 -5.56
CA ARG A 66 -5.26 9.36 -4.90
C ARG A 66 -6.32 8.61 -4.11
N GLU A 67 -6.85 7.53 -4.67
CA GLU A 67 -7.90 6.73 -4.04
C GLU A 67 -7.39 6.03 -2.78
N PHE A 68 -6.16 5.51 -2.81
CA PHE A 68 -5.50 4.91 -1.65
C PHE A 68 -5.38 5.90 -0.49
N ILE A 69 -4.85 7.11 -0.72
CA ILE A 69 -4.74 8.13 0.33
C ILE A 69 -6.11 8.53 0.85
N ARG A 70 -7.07 8.78 -0.05
CA ARG A 70 -8.42 9.24 0.32
C ARG A 70 -9.10 8.21 1.22
N ARG A 71 -9.18 6.95 0.76
CA ARG A 71 -9.82 5.87 1.54
C ARG A 71 -9.09 5.59 2.84
N ALA A 72 -7.76 5.61 2.85
CA ALA A 72 -7.01 5.38 4.08
C ALA A 72 -7.27 6.47 5.12
N LYS A 73 -7.33 7.75 4.72
CA LYS A 73 -7.66 8.85 5.65
C LYS A 73 -9.09 8.73 6.19
N GLU A 74 -10.05 8.32 5.36
CA GLU A 74 -11.44 8.10 5.77
C GLU A 74 -11.60 6.92 6.73
N PHE A 75 -10.90 5.80 6.48
CA PHE A 75 -10.97 4.59 7.28
C PHE A 75 -10.17 4.70 8.59
N LEU A 76 -8.94 5.22 8.52
CA LEU A 76 -7.98 5.21 9.63
C LEU A 76 -8.03 6.48 10.50
N LYS A 77 -8.85 7.49 10.14
CA LYS A 77 -9.29 8.63 10.98
C LYS A 77 -8.25 9.19 11.96
N GLY A 78 -7.14 9.73 11.43
CA GLY A 78 -6.10 10.38 12.24
C GLY A 78 -4.93 9.49 12.63
N ASP A 79 -5.00 8.18 12.36
CA ASP A 79 -3.87 7.26 12.56
C ASP A 79 -2.87 7.26 11.39
N VAL A 80 -3.19 7.95 10.29
CA VAL A 80 -2.25 8.22 9.19
C VAL A 80 -1.32 9.37 9.62
N LEU A 81 -0.09 9.02 9.95
CA LEU A 81 0.96 9.94 10.41
C LEU A 81 1.58 10.69 9.22
N GLU A 82 1.74 10.00 8.09
CA GLU A 82 2.38 10.53 6.89
C GLU A 82 1.79 9.85 5.66
N ALA A 83 1.66 10.59 4.56
CA ALA A 83 1.23 10.05 3.28
C ALA A 83 1.84 10.89 2.15
N ASP A 84 2.51 10.25 1.20
CA ASP A 84 3.03 10.93 0.00
C ASP A 84 3.17 9.97 -1.18
N THR A 85 3.34 10.53 -2.37
CA THR A 85 3.66 9.78 -3.60
C THR A 85 5.03 10.20 -4.11
N LYS A 86 5.90 9.22 -4.35
CA LYS A 86 7.28 9.44 -4.76
C LYS A 86 7.60 8.67 -6.03
N LEU A 87 8.58 9.18 -6.77
CA LEU A 87 9.23 8.46 -7.86
C LEU A 87 10.33 7.58 -7.28
N SER A 88 10.31 6.31 -7.62
CA SER A 88 11.43 5.40 -7.48
C SER A 88 12.06 5.21 -8.86
N SER A 89 13.34 5.56 -8.96
CA SER A 89 14.13 5.29 -10.16
C SER A 89 15.01 4.08 -9.90
N GLY A 90 14.58 2.93 -10.42
CA GLY A 90 15.40 1.73 -10.50
C GLY A 90 16.36 1.79 -11.70
N VAL A 91 17.31 0.86 -11.76
CA VAL A 91 18.27 0.74 -12.88
C VAL A 91 17.54 0.46 -14.22
N GLU A 92 16.38 -0.20 -14.18
CA GLU A 92 15.68 -0.67 -15.38
C GLU A 92 14.32 0.02 -15.64
N GLN A 93 13.67 0.61 -14.63
CA GLN A 93 12.40 1.30 -14.81
C GLN A 93 12.12 2.34 -13.71
N ASN A 94 11.43 3.40 -14.11
CA ASN A 94 10.81 4.37 -13.20
C ASN A 94 9.43 3.87 -12.80
N PHE A 95 9.13 3.86 -11.50
CA PHE A 95 7.78 3.63 -11.00
C PHE A 95 7.46 4.61 -9.87
N TYR A 96 6.17 4.87 -9.70
CA TYR A 96 5.66 5.71 -8.63
C TYR A 96 5.10 4.82 -7.53
N TYR A 97 5.31 5.23 -6.29
CA TYR A 97 4.75 4.57 -5.14
C TYR A 97 4.10 5.59 -4.22
N THR A 98 2.90 5.27 -3.76
CA THR A 98 2.23 6.02 -2.70
C THR A 98 2.33 5.23 -1.43
N TYR A 99 2.89 5.84 -0.40
CA TYR A 99 3.04 5.21 0.91
C TYR A 99 2.20 5.94 1.96
N LEU A 100 1.84 5.20 3.00
CA LEU A 100 1.25 5.67 4.24
C LEU A 100 2.10 5.18 5.39
N HIS A 101 2.40 6.03 6.36
CA HIS A 101 2.83 5.61 7.68
C HIS A 101 1.63 5.67 8.63
N VAL A 102 1.31 4.54 9.25
CA VAL A 102 0.11 4.37 10.07
C VAL A 102 0.53 3.91 11.46
N LYS A 103 -0.13 4.47 12.47
CA LYS A 103 0.03 4.05 13.86
C LYS A 103 -0.65 2.68 14.09
N LEU A 104 0.04 1.76 14.79
CA LEU A 104 -0.48 0.42 15.15
C LEU A 104 -1.59 0.47 16.20
#